data_AF-A0A3M1P7B7-F1
#
_entry.id   AF-A0A3M1P7B7-F1
#
_cell.length_a   1.000
_cell.length_b   1.000
_cell.length_c   1.000
_cell.angle_alpha   90.00
_cell.angle_beta   90.00
_cell.angle_gamma   90.00
#
_symmetry.space_group_name_H-M   'P 1'
#
loop_
_entity.id
_entity.type
_entity.pdbx_description
1 polymer ?
#
loop_
_entity_poly.entity_id
_entity_poly.type
_entity_poly.pdbx_seq_one_letter_code
_entity_poly.pdbx_strand_id
1 'polypeptide(L)'
;MDPIQPTDAEKAFRFSGDARWWMVPTLIGAALLVVSLVGWAVDAHQFYFSYLVGWTFCVSVALGALFFVVIQHLTKARWSVVVRRIPEALVWAFPILALLSVPILIGMHDLYHWTHHELIDP
;
A
#
# COMPACT_ATOMS: atom_id res chain seq x y z
N MET A 1 -9.28 -16.06 -53.62
CA MET A 1 -9.24 -15.61 -52.21
C MET A 1 -8.99 -16.86 -51.37
N ASP A 2 -7.82 -16.96 -50.77
CA ASP A 2 -7.38 -18.15 -50.02
C ASP A 2 -7.92 -18.08 -48.58
N PRO A 3 -8.74 -19.06 -48.13
CA PRO A 3 -9.39 -19.02 -46.82
C PRO A 3 -8.46 -19.27 -45.62
N ILE A 4 -7.17 -19.60 -45.85
CA ILE A 4 -6.21 -19.93 -44.78
C ILE A 4 -5.21 -18.80 -44.50
N GLN A 5 -5.23 -17.73 -45.30
CA GLN A 5 -4.40 -16.56 -45.00
C GLN A 5 -4.92 -15.90 -43.72
N PRO A 6 -4.13 -15.81 -42.64
CA PRO A 6 -4.53 -15.04 -41.48
C PRO A 6 -4.73 -13.59 -41.95
N THR A 7 -5.94 -13.07 -41.79
CA THR A 7 -6.22 -11.66 -42.04
C THR A 7 -5.23 -10.85 -41.23
N ASP A 8 -4.54 -9.89 -41.85
CA ASP A 8 -3.67 -8.91 -41.16
C ASP A 8 -4.53 -8.07 -40.20
N ALA A 9 -4.89 -8.65 -39.07
CA ALA A 9 -5.53 -7.96 -37.98
C ALA A 9 -4.46 -7.08 -37.35
N GLU A 10 -4.46 -5.80 -37.73
CA GLU A 10 -3.65 -4.78 -37.08
C GLU A 10 -3.82 -4.95 -35.57
N LYS A 11 -2.70 -5.01 -34.84
CA LYS A 11 -2.66 -5.36 -33.41
C LYS A 11 -3.50 -4.37 -32.61
N ALA A 12 -4.80 -4.66 -32.52
CA ALA A 12 -5.80 -3.80 -31.95
C ALA A 12 -5.47 -3.61 -30.46
N PHE A 13 -4.96 -2.42 -30.15
CA PHE A 13 -4.67 -1.94 -28.80
C PHE A 13 -3.53 -2.68 -28.05
N ARG A 14 -2.27 -2.34 -28.37
CA ARG A 14 -1.19 -2.43 -27.38
C ARG A 14 -1.32 -1.23 -26.45
N PHE A 15 -1.71 -1.45 -25.19
CA PHE A 15 -1.56 -0.44 -24.15
C PHE A 15 -0.07 -0.10 -24.05
N SER A 16 0.38 0.99 -24.66
CA SER A 16 1.69 1.57 -24.44
C SER A 16 1.63 2.23 -23.06
N GLY A 17 1.78 1.42 -22.02
CA GLY A 17 1.82 1.91 -20.66
C GLY A 17 3.06 2.77 -20.49
N ASP A 18 2.91 4.09 -20.61
CA ASP A 18 3.96 5.03 -20.25
C ASP A 18 4.28 4.84 -18.77
N ALA A 19 5.54 4.49 -18.47
CA ALA A 19 6.02 4.24 -17.10
C ALA A 19 5.71 5.42 -16.13
N ARG A 20 5.50 6.61 -16.69
CA ARG A 20 5.14 7.83 -15.99
C ARG A 20 3.89 7.69 -15.10
N TRP A 21 2.93 6.87 -15.48
CA TRP A 21 1.68 6.69 -14.73
C TRP A 21 1.87 6.11 -13.33
N TRP A 22 2.89 5.26 -13.14
CA TRP A 22 3.18 4.65 -11.84
C TRP A 22 4.29 5.41 -11.12
N MET A 23 5.18 6.08 -11.86
CA MET A 23 6.28 6.87 -11.27
C MET A 23 5.79 8.11 -10.52
N VAL A 24 4.80 8.83 -11.05
CA VAL A 24 4.30 10.08 -10.44
C VAL A 24 3.80 9.86 -9.00
N PRO A 25 2.88 8.92 -8.70
CA PRO A 25 2.43 8.70 -7.32
C PRO A 25 3.54 8.19 -6.41
N THR A 26 4.45 7.34 -6.90
CA THR A 26 5.60 6.86 -6.11
C THR A 26 6.56 7.99 -5.74
N LEU A 27 6.86 8.88 -6.68
CA LEU A 27 7.74 10.03 -6.43
C LEU A 27 7.11 11.03 -5.47
N ILE A 28 5.80 11.31 -5.62
CA ILE A 28 5.08 12.20 -4.69
C ILE A 28 5.06 11.58 -3.29
N GLY A 29 4.75 10.29 -3.18
CA GLY A 29 4.76 9.57 -1.90
C GLY A 29 6.13 9.61 -1.24
N ALA A 30 7.20 9.32 -1.98
CA ALA A 30 8.57 9.39 -1.48
C ALA A 30 8.96 10.82 -1.05
N ALA A 31 8.61 11.83 -1.84
CA ALA A 31 8.88 13.23 -1.51
C ALA A 31 8.16 13.66 -0.23
N LEU A 32 6.88 13.32 -0.08
CA LEU A 32 6.12 13.62 1.13
C LEU A 32 6.66 12.87 2.37
N LEU A 33 7.18 11.66 2.19
CA LEU A 33 7.83 10.90 3.25
C LEU A 33 9.16 11.55 3.66
N VAL A 34 9.92 12.10 2.72
CA VAL A 34 11.13 12.89 3.05
C VAL A 34 10.75 14.20 3.75
N VAL A 35 9.67 14.86 3.34
CA VAL A 35 9.17 16.07 4.01
C VAL A 35 8.71 15.75 5.44
N SER A 36 8.11 14.58 5.68
CA SER A 36 7.70 14.20 7.04
C SER A 36 8.89 14.00 7.98
N LEU A 37 10.08 13.61 7.48
CA LEU A 37 11.32 13.57 8.26
C LEU A 37 11.77 14.96 8.75
N VAL A 38 11.38 16.03 8.05
CA VAL A 38 11.59 17.40 8.57
C VAL A 38 10.71 17.66 9.79
N GLY A 39 9.49 17.10 9.81
CA GLY A 39 8.60 17.14 10.98
C GLY A 39 9.21 16.46 12.20
N TRP A 40 9.95 15.36 12.01
CA TRP A 40 10.69 14.70 13.09
C TRP A 40 11.74 15.61 13.77
N ALA A 41 12.37 16.51 13.01
CA ALA A 41 13.35 17.45 13.55
C ALA A 41 12.72 18.65 14.30
N VAL A 42 11.43 18.93 14.08
CA VAL A 42 10.71 20.04 14.72
C VAL A 42 9.97 19.57 15.97
N ASP A 43 9.19 18.50 15.85
CA ASP A 43 8.43 17.91 16.95
C ASP A 43 8.30 16.40 16.73
N ALA A 44 9.18 15.65 17.40
CA ALA A 44 9.23 14.20 17.28
C ALA A 44 7.94 13.52 17.79
N HIS A 45 7.28 14.07 18.82
CA HIS A 45 6.10 13.44 19.41
C HIS A 45 4.90 13.53 18.46
N GLN A 46 4.66 14.73 17.90
CA GLN A 46 3.61 14.95 16.92
C GLN A 46 3.86 14.15 15.63
N PHE A 47 5.13 13.99 15.23
CA PHE A 47 5.51 13.18 14.08
C PHE A 47 5.08 11.73 14.23
N TYR A 48 5.41 11.07 15.36
CA TYR A 48 5.09 9.66 15.55
C TYR A 48 3.59 9.39 15.55
N PHE A 49 2.76 10.21 16.20
CA PHE A 49 1.31 10.05 16.17
C PHE A 49 0.74 10.24 14.77
N SER A 50 1.19 11.28 14.07
CA SER A 50 0.70 11.57 12.71
C SER A 50 1.13 10.48 11.72
N TYR A 51 2.35 9.95 11.88
CA TYR A 51 2.87 8.81 11.12
C TYR A 51 2.05 7.55 11.36
N LEU A 52 1.73 7.25 12.63
CA LEU A 52 0.91 6.09 13.00
C LEU A 52 -0.48 6.15 12.35
N VAL A 53 -1.12 7.32 12.30
CA VAL A 53 -2.41 7.50 11.62
C VAL A 53 -2.30 7.22 10.12
N GLY A 54 -1.29 7.77 9.44
CA GLY A 54 -1.07 7.52 8.01
C GLY A 54 -0.78 6.04 7.72
N TRP A 55 0.08 5.42 8.52
CA TRP A 55 0.43 4.02 8.37
C TRP A 55 -0.77 3.09 8.62
N THR A 56 -1.54 3.31 9.70
CA THR A 56 -2.75 2.53 10.01
C THR A 56 -3.82 2.67 8.93
N PHE A 57 -3.98 3.86 8.34
CA PHE A 57 -4.86 4.05 7.19
C PHE A 57 -4.43 3.15 6.02
N CYS A 58 -3.16 3.17 5.61
CA CYS A 58 -2.67 2.34 4.53
C CYS A 58 -2.81 0.83 4.82
N VAL A 59 -2.51 0.40 6.05
CA VAL A 59 -2.69 -1.00 6.49
C VAL A 59 -4.16 -1.41 6.43
N SER A 60 -5.08 -0.54 6.85
CA SER A 60 -6.52 -0.84 6.80
C SER A 60 -7.03 -1.08 5.38
N VAL A 61 -6.51 -0.32 4.40
CA VAL A 61 -6.84 -0.47 2.98
C VAL A 61 -6.30 -1.79 2.43
N ALA A 62 -5.03 -2.12 2.72
CA ALA A 62 -4.43 -3.39 2.31
C ALA A 62 -5.15 -4.60 2.93
N LEU A 63 -5.53 -4.49 4.21
CA LEU A 63 -6.28 -5.51 4.92
C LEU A 63 -7.70 -5.67 4.36
N GLY A 64 -8.38 -4.57 4.04
CA GLY A 64 -9.69 -4.58 3.38
C GLY A 64 -9.64 -5.25 2.00
N ALA A 65 -8.58 -4.98 1.22
CA ALA A 65 -8.35 -5.65 -0.05
C ALA A 65 -8.13 -7.16 0.12
N LEU A 66 -7.31 -7.58 1.09
CA LEU A 66 -7.09 -8.99 1.41
C LEU A 66 -8.39 -9.69 1.81
N PHE A 67 -9.17 -9.07 2.70
CA PHE A 67 -10.46 -9.58 3.15
C PHE A 67 -11.42 -9.77 1.96
N PHE A 68 -11.49 -8.79 1.06
CA PHE A 68 -12.30 -8.87 -0.14
C PHE A 68 -11.85 -10.02 -1.06
N VAL A 69 -10.55 -10.20 -1.27
CA VAL A 69 -10.01 -11.32 -2.06
C VAL A 69 -10.42 -12.67 -1.45
N VAL A 70 -10.32 -12.81 -0.13
CA VAL A 70 -10.70 -14.04 0.58
C VAL A 70 -12.18 -14.35 0.39
N ILE A 71 -13.08 -13.37 0.57
CA ILE A 71 -14.53 -13.56 0.37
C ILE A 71 -14.84 -14.02 -1.06
N GLN A 72 -14.19 -13.43 -2.05
CA GLN A 72 -14.43 -13.77 -3.46
C GLN A 72 -14.00 -15.21 -3.78
N HIS A 73 -12.97 -15.73 -3.10
CA HIS A 73 -12.59 -17.14 -3.21
C HIS A 73 -13.58 -18.07 -2.50
N LEU A 74 -14.01 -17.72 -1.28
CA LEU A 74 -14.93 -18.53 -0.48
C LEU A 74 -16.29 -18.72 -1.17
N THR A 75 -16.80 -17.65 -1.77
CA THR A 75 -18.11 -17.64 -2.46
C THR A 75 -18.05 -18.21 -3.88
N LYS A 76 -16.86 -18.54 -4.39
CA LYS A 76 -16.63 -18.97 -5.79
C LYS A 76 -17.26 -18.02 -6.82
N ALA A 77 -17.21 -16.71 -6.55
CA ALA A 77 -17.82 -15.67 -7.39
C ALA A 77 -17.11 -15.55 -8.75
N ARG A 78 -17.66 -16.22 -9.78
CA ARG A 78 -17.09 -16.27 -11.14
C ARG A 78 -17.26 -14.98 -11.95
N TRP A 79 -18.13 -14.08 -11.51
CA TRP A 79 -18.41 -12.82 -12.20
C TRP A 79 -17.36 -11.73 -11.92
N SER A 80 -16.50 -11.92 -10.91
CA SER A 80 -15.58 -10.88 -10.42
C SER A 80 -14.10 -11.15 -10.76
N VAL A 81 -13.82 -11.95 -11.80
CA VAL A 81 -12.45 -12.30 -12.19
C VAL A 81 -11.63 -11.06 -12.57
N VAL A 82 -12.26 -10.06 -13.20
CA VAL A 82 -11.60 -8.79 -13.54
C VAL A 82 -11.41 -7.91 -12.30
N VAL A 83 -12.44 -7.81 -11.46
CA VAL A 83 -12.42 -6.97 -10.24
C VAL A 83 -11.39 -7.48 -9.23
N ARG A 84 -11.15 -8.80 -9.15
CA ARG A 84 -10.18 -9.42 -8.23
C ARG A 84 -8.73 -8.99 -8.44
N ARG A 85 -8.35 -8.57 -9.65
CA ARG A 85 -6.96 -8.20 -9.95
C ARG A 85 -6.52 -6.94 -9.20
N ILE A 86 -7.43 -6.00 -8.96
CA ILE A 86 -7.15 -4.74 -8.24
C ILE A 86 -6.79 -4.98 -6.76
N PRO A 87 -7.63 -5.66 -5.96
CA PRO A 87 -7.31 -5.95 -4.57
C PRO A 87 -6.15 -6.95 -4.42
N GLU A 88 -5.94 -7.86 -5.36
CA GLU A 88 -4.72 -8.70 -5.40
C GLU A 88 -3.44 -7.85 -5.56
N ALA A 89 -3.48 -6.81 -6.38
CA ALA A 89 -2.37 -5.86 -6.49
C ALA A 89 -2.19 -5.01 -5.21
N LEU A 90 -3.29 -4.66 -4.52
CA LEU A 90 -3.20 -3.95 -3.23
C LEU A 90 -2.60 -4.81 -2.12
N VAL A 91 -2.82 -6.12 -2.12
CA VAL A 91 -2.18 -7.05 -1.17
C VAL A 91 -0.65 -7.05 -1.33
N TRP A 92 -0.12 -6.79 -2.53
CA TRP A 92 1.32 -6.62 -2.74
C TRP A 92 1.91 -5.38 -2.05
N ALA A 93 1.10 -4.52 -1.44
CA ALA A 93 1.59 -3.43 -0.59
C ALA A 93 2.11 -3.90 0.78
N PHE A 94 1.73 -5.10 1.26
CA PHE A 94 2.11 -5.58 2.59
C PHE A 94 3.64 -5.59 2.86
N PRO A 95 4.52 -6.05 1.94
CA PRO A 95 5.97 -6.00 2.15
C PRO A 95 6.50 -4.58 2.33
N ILE A 96 5.95 -3.61 1.57
CA ILE A 96 6.33 -2.19 1.69
C ILE A 96 5.83 -1.63 3.02
N LEU A 97 4.58 -1.94 3.41
CA LEU A 97 4.01 -1.51 4.70
C LEU A 97 4.76 -2.11 5.90
N ALA A 98 5.28 -3.33 5.76
CA ALA A 98 6.12 -3.97 6.75
C ALA A 98 7.48 -3.25 6.87
N LEU A 99 8.07 -2.78 5.77
CA LEU A 99 9.27 -1.95 5.84
C LEU A 99 8.98 -0.58 6.46
N LEU A 100 7.82 0.01 6.15
CA LEU A 100 7.37 1.28 6.72
C LEU A 100 6.91 1.18 8.18
N SER A 101 6.90 0.00 8.81
CA SER A 101 6.62 -0.09 10.25
C SER A 101 7.85 0.23 11.11
N VAL A 102 9.06 0.27 10.53
CA VAL A 102 10.32 0.50 11.25
C VAL A 102 10.31 1.78 12.10
N PRO A 103 9.86 2.95 11.61
CA PRO A 103 9.82 4.16 12.43
C PRO A 103 8.88 4.05 13.65
N ILE A 104 7.81 3.26 13.54
CA ILE A 104 6.86 3.02 14.64
C ILE A 104 7.53 2.19 15.74
N LEU A 105 8.31 1.18 15.36
CA LEU A 105 9.06 0.34 16.31
C LEU A 105 10.09 1.15 17.10
N ILE A 106 10.72 2.14 16.45
CA ILE A 106 11.71 3.02 17.09
C ILE A 106 11.00 4.01 18.04
N GLY A 107 9.88 4.60 17.61
CA GLY A 107 9.08 5.55 18.41
C GLY A 107 8.13 4.91 19.43
N MET A 108 8.25 3.60 19.71
CA MET A 108 7.32 2.89 20.60
C MET A 108 7.26 3.51 21.99
N HIS A 109 8.38 4.00 22.51
CA HIS A 109 8.46 4.58 23.85
C HIS A 109 7.58 5.83 23.97
N ASP A 110 7.59 6.69 22.96
CA ASP A 110 6.83 7.94 22.95
C ASP A 110 5.34 7.73 22.61
N LEU A 111 5.03 6.66 21.86
CA LEU A 111 3.68 6.32 21.40
C LEU A 111 2.85 5.57 22.45
N TYR A 112 3.49 4.69 23.21
CA TYR A 112 2.81 3.73 24.07
C TYR A 112 3.19 3.94 25.53
N HIS A 113 2.28 4.50 26.32
CA HIS A 113 2.54 4.74 27.74
C HIS A 113 3.02 3.47 28.48
N TRP A 114 2.47 2.30 28.15
CA TRP A 114 2.81 1.01 28.78
C TRP A 114 4.25 0.52 28.54
N THR A 115 5.01 1.16 27.64
CA THR A 115 6.44 0.84 27.47
C THR A 115 7.35 1.56 28.47
N HIS A 116 6.81 2.48 29.27
CA HIS A 116 7.56 3.12 30.34
C HIS A 116 7.62 2.19 31.55
N HIS A 117 8.82 1.70 31.87
CA HIS A 117 9.07 0.85 33.04
C HIS A 117 8.75 1.57 34.36
N GLU A 118 8.78 2.91 34.37
CA GLU A 118 8.49 3.76 35.53
C GLU A 118 7.03 3.67 36.03
N LEU A 119 6.11 3.09 35.22
CA LEU A 119 4.72 2.86 35.62
C LEU A 119 4.51 1.55 36.38
N ILE A 120 5.54 0.70 36.49
CA ILE A 120 5.46 -0.67 37.03
C ILE A 120 6.21 -0.79 38.38
N ASP A 121 6.83 0.28 38.89
CA ASP A 121 7.41 0.28 40.24
C ASP A 121 6.29 0.45 41.31
N PRO A 122 6.16 -0.48 42.28
CA PRO A 122 5.19 -0.39 43.37
C PRO A 122 5.52 0.67 44.43
#